data_AF-A0A484DLN4-F1
#
_entry.id   AF-A0A484DLN4-F1
#
_cell.length_a   1.000
_cell.length_b   1.000
_cell.length_c   1.000
_cell.angle_alpha   90.00
_cell.angle_beta   90.00
_cell.angle_gamma   90.00
#
_symmetry.space_group_name_H-M   'P 1'
#
loop_
_entity.id
_entity.type
_entity.pdbx_description
1 polymer ?
#
loop_
_entity_poly.entity_id
_entity_poly.type
_entity_poly.pdbx_seq_one_letter_code
_entity_poly.pdbx_strand_id
1 'polypeptide(L)'
;MVDQFRQSAQQKASSSSSELQVSKPGEVPCDVCTGTKLKALKSCLVCLVSYCETHLEPHLTMSGLKRHQLIDPVENLEGRMCTKHDKPLELFCKTDQTYVCMLCTVLDHKMHDVVPLKEEYEGKKVELGKTEAEIQQMIQKRRLKIQEIKHSVDLSEEDADREIAEGVQVFTSLKESVERGLNELINTIKGKQKTTEKQAKLSSKSWNRKSLS
;
A
#
# COMPACT_ATOMS: atom_id res chain seq x y z
N MET A 1 -49.22 -49.25 -8.26
CA MET A 1 -47.78 -49.11 -8.60
C MET A 1 -47.60 -48.54 -10.02
N VAL A 2 -48.38 -47.52 -10.39
CA VAL A 2 -48.32 -46.84 -11.70
C VAL A 2 -48.30 -45.31 -11.53
N ASP A 3 -48.69 -44.79 -10.35
CA ASP A 3 -48.71 -43.35 -10.07
C ASP A 3 -47.38 -42.74 -9.64
N GLN A 4 -46.33 -43.55 -9.48
CA GLN A 4 -44.98 -43.06 -9.17
C GLN A 4 -44.13 -42.78 -10.42
N PHE A 5 -44.58 -43.23 -11.60
CA PHE A 5 -43.85 -43.03 -12.86
C PHE A 5 -44.28 -41.77 -13.64
N ARG A 6 -45.35 -41.10 -13.21
CA ARG A 6 -45.84 -39.87 -13.88
C ARG A 6 -45.23 -38.59 -13.32
N GLN A 7 -44.69 -38.61 -12.08
CA GLN A 7 -44.04 -37.45 -11.46
C GLN A 7 -42.56 -37.27 -11.88
N SER A 8 -41.87 -38.35 -12.30
CA SER A 8 -40.50 -38.26 -12.83
C SER A 8 -40.41 -37.70 -14.26
N ALA A 9 -41.53 -37.61 -14.98
CA ALA A 9 -41.58 -37.02 -16.33
C ALA A 9 -41.92 -35.52 -16.32
N GLN A 10 -42.42 -34.96 -15.21
CA GLN A 10 -42.76 -33.54 -15.09
C GLN A 10 -41.73 -32.71 -14.29
N GLN A 11 -40.74 -33.35 -13.65
CA GLN A 11 -39.58 -32.66 -13.05
C GLN A 11 -38.34 -32.61 -13.97
N LYS A 12 -38.45 -33.12 -15.20
CA LYS A 12 -37.44 -32.95 -16.27
C LYS A 12 -37.82 -31.91 -17.33
N ALA A 13 -38.69 -30.95 -16.97
CA ALA A 13 -39.08 -29.83 -17.83
C ALA A 13 -38.75 -28.44 -17.23
N SER A 14 -37.99 -28.38 -16.13
CA SER A 14 -37.73 -27.11 -15.43
C SER A 14 -36.28 -26.98 -14.94
N SER A 15 -35.30 -27.33 -15.76
CA SER A 15 -33.86 -27.01 -15.50
C SER A 15 -33.02 -26.98 -16.79
N SER A 16 -33.58 -26.47 -17.88
CA SER A 16 -32.82 -26.13 -19.10
C SER A 16 -33.44 -24.89 -19.72
N SER A 17 -33.53 -23.84 -18.92
CA SER A 17 -33.59 -22.49 -19.48
C SER A 17 -32.14 -22.07 -19.55
N SER A 18 -31.54 -22.16 -20.74
CA SER A 18 -30.33 -21.42 -21.08
C SER A 18 -30.67 -19.95 -20.83
N GLU A 19 -30.38 -19.48 -19.61
CA GLU A 19 -30.56 -18.08 -19.27
C GLU A 19 -29.65 -17.30 -20.21
N LEU A 20 -30.27 -16.61 -21.16
CA LEU A 20 -29.61 -15.63 -22.01
C LEU A 20 -29.11 -14.52 -21.08
N GLN A 21 -27.90 -14.69 -20.54
CA GLN A 21 -27.28 -13.76 -19.60
C GLN A 21 -26.92 -12.49 -20.37
N VAL A 22 -27.65 -11.41 -20.09
CA VAL A 22 -27.32 -10.07 -20.56
C VAL A 22 -25.93 -9.72 -20.04
N SER A 23 -25.09 -9.17 -20.93
CA SER A 23 -23.72 -8.80 -20.59
C SER A 23 -23.69 -7.77 -19.45
N LYS A 24 -22.88 -8.03 -18.43
CA LYS A 24 -22.68 -7.09 -17.31
C LYS A 24 -21.48 -6.17 -17.58
N PRO A 25 -21.35 -5.05 -16.83
CA PRO A 25 -20.13 -4.22 -16.89
C PRO A 25 -18.88 -5.07 -16.62
N GLY A 26 -17.89 -4.96 -17.50
CA GLY A 26 -16.65 -5.75 -17.44
C GLY A 26 -16.71 -7.12 -18.12
N GLU A 27 -17.86 -7.52 -18.69
CA GLU A 27 -17.97 -8.69 -19.56
C GLU A 27 -17.94 -8.28 -21.03
N VAL A 28 -17.34 -9.11 -21.87
CA VAL A 28 -17.30 -8.90 -23.32
C VAL A 28 -18.68 -9.23 -23.91
N PRO A 29 -19.36 -8.27 -24.54
CA PRO A 29 -20.65 -8.51 -25.18
C PRO A 29 -20.49 -9.27 -26.51
N CYS A 30 -21.55 -9.92 -26.96
CA CYS A 30 -21.62 -10.48 -28.31
C CYS A 30 -21.80 -9.37 -29.35
N ASP A 31 -20.95 -9.33 -30.37
CA ASP A 31 -21.01 -8.25 -31.37
C ASP A 31 -22.18 -8.43 -32.35
N VAL A 32 -22.62 -9.67 -32.56
CA VAL A 32 -23.67 -10.03 -33.53
C VAL A 32 -25.08 -9.72 -33.03
N CYS A 33 -25.33 -9.70 -31.72
CA CYS A 33 -26.64 -9.38 -31.17
C CYS A 33 -27.10 -7.98 -31.60
N THR A 34 -28.29 -7.85 -32.18
CA THR A 34 -28.81 -6.56 -32.69
C THR A 34 -29.57 -5.74 -31.64
N GLY A 35 -30.06 -6.39 -30.58
CA GLY A 35 -30.73 -5.74 -29.44
C GLY A 35 -29.90 -5.84 -28.16
N THR A 36 -30.51 -6.33 -27.09
CA THR A 36 -29.81 -6.58 -25.81
C THR A 36 -28.61 -7.49 -26.04
N LYS A 37 -27.42 -6.97 -25.71
CA LYS A 37 -26.16 -7.68 -25.90
C LYS A 37 -26.02 -8.78 -24.85
N LEU A 38 -25.93 -10.02 -25.30
CA LEU A 38 -25.64 -11.16 -24.45
C LEU A 38 -24.15 -11.26 -24.19
N LYS A 39 -23.78 -11.88 -23.07
CA LYS A 39 -22.38 -12.21 -22.76
C LYS A 39 -21.79 -13.10 -23.86
N ALA A 40 -20.61 -12.73 -24.36
CA ALA A 40 -19.84 -13.59 -25.24
C ALA A 40 -19.26 -14.78 -24.47
N LEU A 41 -19.26 -15.95 -25.10
CA LEU A 41 -18.63 -17.17 -24.58
C LEU A 41 -17.27 -17.43 -25.21
N LYS A 42 -17.09 -17.04 -26.49
CA LYS A 42 -15.83 -17.13 -27.21
C LYS A 42 -15.69 -15.98 -28.20
N SER A 43 -14.45 -15.63 -28.50
CA SER A 43 -14.11 -14.76 -29.63
C SER A 43 -13.39 -15.56 -30.70
N CYS A 44 -13.62 -15.22 -31.97
CA CYS A 44 -12.95 -15.84 -33.09
C CYS A 44 -11.83 -14.94 -33.61
N LEU A 45 -10.61 -15.47 -33.68
CA LEU A 45 -9.45 -14.73 -34.20
C LEU A 45 -9.47 -14.56 -35.73
N VAL A 46 -10.30 -15.32 -36.43
CA VAL A 46 -10.46 -15.21 -37.89
C VAL A 46 -11.54 -14.18 -38.24
N CYS A 47 -12.67 -14.21 -37.54
CA CYS A 47 -13.76 -13.25 -37.78
C CYS A 47 -13.55 -11.92 -37.07
N LEU A 48 -12.67 -11.87 -36.07
CA LEU A 48 -12.48 -10.73 -35.17
C LEU A 48 -13.79 -10.30 -34.49
N VAL A 49 -14.58 -11.29 -34.08
CA VAL A 49 -15.91 -11.12 -33.49
C VAL A 49 -16.07 -12.01 -32.27
N SER A 50 -16.79 -11.49 -31.27
CA SER A 50 -17.19 -12.15 -30.04
C SER A 50 -18.64 -12.65 -30.12
N TYR A 51 -18.84 -13.91 -29.70
CA TYR A 51 -20.10 -14.63 -29.89
C TYR A 51 -20.69 -15.10 -28.57
N CYS A 52 -21.97 -14.82 -28.33
CA CYS A 52 -22.77 -15.55 -27.34
C CYS A 52 -23.05 -16.97 -27.83
N GLU A 53 -23.63 -17.82 -26.98
CA GLU A 53 -23.89 -19.23 -27.29
C GLU A 53 -24.58 -19.45 -28.65
N THR A 54 -25.67 -18.72 -28.92
CA THR A 54 -26.44 -18.86 -30.17
C THR A 54 -25.63 -18.49 -31.40
N HIS A 55 -24.85 -17.42 -31.35
CA HIS A 55 -24.02 -17.00 -32.48
C HIS A 55 -22.69 -17.76 -32.59
N LEU A 56 -22.32 -18.49 -31.53
CA LEU A 56 -21.16 -19.37 -31.50
C LEU A 56 -21.46 -20.73 -32.14
N GLU A 57 -22.70 -21.21 -32.06
CA GLU A 57 -23.12 -22.53 -32.57
C GLU A 57 -22.63 -22.83 -34.00
N PRO A 58 -22.70 -21.90 -34.98
CA PRO A 58 -22.21 -22.16 -36.33
C PRO A 58 -20.70 -22.45 -36.38
N HIS A 59 -19.90 -21.84 -35.49
CA HIS A 59 -18.46 -22.12 -35.38
C HIS A 59 -18.17 -23.51 -34.81
N LEU A 60 -19.14 -24.11 -34.12
CA LEU A 60 -19.01 -25.43 -33.53
C LEU A 60 -19.62 -26.54 -34.39
N THR A 61 -20.55 -26.23 -35.28
CA THR A 61 -21.30 -27.23 -36.05
C THR A 61 -20.98 -27.22 -37.55
N MET A 62 -20.78 -26.05 -38.16
CA MET A 62 -20.51 -25.94 -39.60
C MET A 62 -19.06 -26.29 -39.94
N SER A 63 -18.86 -27.21 -40.89
CA SER A 63 -17.54 -27.69 -41.31
C SER A 63 -16.57 -26.57 -41.73
N GLY A 64 -17.07 -25.50 -42.36
CA GLY A 64 -16.24 -24.37 -42.79
C GLY A 64 -15.74 -23.48 -41.66
N LEU A 65 -16.49 -23.39 -40.55
CA LEU A 65 -16.20 -22.51 -39.41
C LEU A 65 -15.52 -23.24 -38.25
N LYS A 66 -15.67 -24.57 -38.16
CA LYS A 66 -15.00 -25.42 -37.16
C LYS A 66 -13.49 -25.27 -37.09
N ARG A 67 -12.86 -24.86 -38.19
CA ARG A 67 -11.41 -24.61 -38.28
C ARG A 67 -10.99 -23.24 -37.76
N HIS A 68 -11.94 -22.35 -37.47
CA HIS A 68 -11.64 -21.05 -36.92
C HIS A 68 -11.12 -21.19 -35.49
N GLN A 69 -10.05 -20.46 -35.18
CA GLN A 69 -9.49 -20.46 -33.82
C GLN A 69 -10.39 -19.63 -32.90
N LEU A 70 -10.96 -20.30 -31.90
CA LEU A 70 -11.78 -19.69 -30.86
C LEU A 70 -10.96 -19.55 -29.57
N ILE A 71 -11.00 -18.36 -28.97
CA ILE A 71 -10.36 -18.05 -27.70
C ILE A 71 -11.39 -17.55 -26.69
N ASP A 72 -10.99 -17.42 -25.43
CA ASP A 72 -11.82 -16.76 -24.44
C ASP A 72 -12.14 -15.32 -24.86
N PRO A 73 -13.31 -14.78 -24.50
CA PRO A 73 -13.73 -13.46 -24.92
C PRO A 73 -12.73 -12.39 -24.49
N VAL A 74 -12.37 -11.51 -25.44
CA VAL A 74 -11.45 -10.40 -25.18
C VAL A 74 -12.02 -9.13 -25.81
N GLU A 75 -11.90 -8.01 -25.10
CA GLU A 75 -12.46 -6.73 -25.55
C GLU A 75 -11.76 -6.21 -26.82
N ASN A 76 -10.43 -6.39 -26.92
CA ASN A 76 -9.64 -5.91 -28.05
C ASN A 76 -9.04 -7.07 -28.84
N LEU A 77 -9.81 -7.57 -29.83
CA LEU A 77 -9.36 -8.62 -30.75
C LEU A 77 -8.33 -8.11 -31.75
N GLU A 78 -8.50 -6.89 -32.27
CA GLU A 78 -7.58 -6.28 -33.24
C GLU A 78 -6.17 -6.15 -32.68
N GLY A 79 -6.04 -5.78 -31.40
CA GLY A 79 -4.75 -5.70 -30.71
C GLY A 79 -4.01 -7.04 -30.56
N ARG A 80 -4.66 -8.17 -30.87
CA ARG A 80 -4.04 -9.51 -30.89
C ARG A 80 -3.61 -9.94 -32.29
N MET A 81 -3.83 -9.10 -33.29
CA MET A 81 -3.50 -9.37 -34.68
C MET A 81 -2.29 -8.54 -35.11
N CYS A 82 -1.41 -9.16 -35.88
CA CYS A 82 -0.32 -8.47 -36.54
C CYS A 82 -0.89 -7.55 -37.61
N THR A 83 -0.69 -6.25 -37.44
CA THR A 83 -1.19 -5.22 -38.37
C THR A 83 -0.60 -5.32 -39.78
N LYS A 84 0.58 -5.94 -39.94
CA LYS A 84 1.21 -6.14 -41.26
C LYS A 84 0.71 -7.37 -42.01
N HIS A 85 0.37 -8.43 -41.28
CA HIS A 85 0.16 -9.77 -41.87
C HIS A 85 -1.23 -10.34 -41.63
N ASP A 86 -2.05 -9.67 -40.81
CA ASP A 86 -3.38 -10.12 -40.41
C ASP A 86 -3.36 -11.57 -39.88
N LYS A 87 -2.38 -11.84 -39.00
CA LYS A 87 -2.17 -13.11 -38.32
C LYS A 87 -2.09 -12.92 -36.81
N PRO A 88 -2.54 -13.90 -36.01
CA PRO A 88 -2.41 -13.82 -34.56
C PRO A 88 -0.98 -13.58 -34.09
N LEU A 89 -0.83 -12.75 -33.06
CA LEU A 89 0.41 -12.50 -32.36
C LEU A 89 0.64 -13.60 -31.32
N GLU A 90 1.44 -14.60 -31.68
CA GLU A 90 1.68 -15.80 -30.86
C GLU A 90 3.11 -15.86 -30.31
N LEU A 91 3.98 -14.94 -30.75
CA LEU A 91 5.39 -14.91 -30.43
C LEU A 91 5.80 -13.54 -29.86
N PHE A 92 6.91 -13.53 -29.16
CA PHE A 92 7.54 -12.32 -28.63
C PHE A 92 8.98 -12.21 -29.13
N CYS A 93 9.31 -11.09 -29.76
CA CYS A 93 10.68 -10.77 -30.14
C CYS A 93 11.37 -10.07 -28.96
N LYS A 94 12.32 -10.76 -28.33
CA LYS A 94 13.10 -10.24 -27.18
C LYS A 94 14.04 -9.11 -27.59
N THR A 95 14.56 -9.14 -28.81
CA THR A 95 15.45 -8.11 -29.36
C THR A 95 14.74 -6.76 -29.46
N ASP A 96 13.52 -6.75 -30.02
CA ASP A 96 12.76 -5.51 -30.25
C ASP A 96 11.71 -5.23 -29.18
N GLN A 97 11.54 -6.15 -28.22
CA GLN A 97 10.54 -6.08 -27.14
C GLN A 97 9.11 -5.89 -27.68
N THR A 98 8.74 -6.68 -28.70
CA THR A 98 7.45 -6.55 -29.38
C THR A 98 6.79 -7.89 -29.70
N TYR A 99 5.47 -7.89 -29.77
CA TYR A 99 4.68 -9.05 -30.18
C TYR A 99 4.74 -9.23 -31.69
N VAL A 100 4.95 -10.46 -32.14
CA VAL A 100 5.09 -10.78 -33.57
C VAL A 100 4.27 -12.02 -33.93
N CYS A 101 3.85 -12.11 -35.20
CA CYS A 101 3.23 -13.33 -35.73
C CYS A 101 4.28 -14.25 -36.35
N MET A 102 3.90 -15.48 -36.72
CA MET A 102 4.78 -16.44 -37.39
C MET A 102 5.40 -15.91 -38.70
N LEU A 103 4.69 -15.06 -39.45
CA LEU A 103 5.22 -14.52 -40.70
C LEU A 103 6.29 -13.43 -40.46
N CYS A 104 6.18 -12.69 -39.35
CA CYS A 104 7.19 -11.71 -38.96
C CYS A 104 8.56 -12.34 -38.74
N THR A 105 8.64 -13.56 -38.19
CA THR A 105 9.92 -14.22 -37.91
C THR A 105 10.66 -14.61 -39.17
N VAL A 106 9.96 -14.85 -40.27
CA VAL A 106 10.58 -15.21 -41.55
C VAL A 106 10.74 -14.04 -42.52
N LEU A 107 10.27 -12.84 -42.19
CA LEU A 107 10.40 -11.65 -43.03
C LEU A 107 11.25 -10.58 -42.36
N ASP A 108 10.79 -10.07 -41.22
CA ASP A 108 11.33 -8.88 -40.56
C ASP A 108 12.29 -9.23 -39.40
N HIS A 109 12.02 -10.31 -38.67
CA HIS A 109 12.73 -10.69 -37.43
C HIS A 109 13.57 -11.97 -37.57
N LYS A 110 14.09 -12.23 -38.77
CA LYS A 110 14.81 -13.48 -39.12
C LYS A 110 15.95 -13.85 -38.18
N MET A 111 16.69 -12.84 -37.73
CA MET A 111 17.90 -13.00 -36.91
C MET A 111 17.70 -12.52 -35.47
N HIS A 112 16.46 -12.25 -35.07
CA HIS A 112 16.17 -11.79 -33.72
C HIS A 112 15.87 -12.97 -32.81
N ASP A 113 16.07 -12.79 -31.52
CA ASP A 113 15.64 -13.75 -30.53
C ASP A 113 14.12 -13.66 -30.40
N VAL A 114 13.44 -14.74 -30.80
CA VAL A 114 11.98 -14.84 -30.80
C VAL A 114 11.58 -16.10 -30.05
N VAL A 115 10.72 -15.93 -29.05
CA VAL A 115 10.20 -17.03 -28.24
C VAL A 115 8.68 -17.10 -28.31
N PRO A 116 8.06 -18.24 -27.97
CA PRO A 116 6.62 -18.32 -27.77
C PRO A 116 6.15 -17.31 -26.72
N LEU A 117 5.01 -16.65 -26.99
CA LEU A 117 4.48 -15.63 -26.08
C LEU A 117 4.19 -16.19 -24.67
N LYS A 118 3.77 -17.45 -24.59
CA LYS A 118 3.53 -18.14 -23.31
C LYS A 118 4.81 -18.26 -22.47
N GLU A 119 5.93 -18.58 -23.11
CA GLU A 119 7.23 -18.71 -22.44
C GLU A 119 7.69 -17.36 -21.88
N GLU A 120 7.64 -16.31 -22.71
CA GLU A 120 7.97 -14.95 -22.26
C GLU A 120 7.08 -14.50 -21.10
N TYR A 121 5.77 -14.76 -21.20
CA TYR A 121 4.81 -14.42 -20.14
C TYR A 121 5.16 -15.13 -18.83
N GLU A 122 5.45 -16.43 -18.86
CA GLU A 122 5.82 -17.19 -17.67
C GLU A 122 7.14 -16.67 -17.07
N GLY A 123 8.14 -16.36 -17.90
CA GLY A 123 9.39 -15.74 -17.48
C GLY A 123 9.16 -14.39 -16.79
N LYS A 124 8.44 -13.48 -17.45
CA LYS A 124 8.12 -12.14 -16.92
C LYS A 124 7.30 -12.21 -15.64
N LYS A 125 6.37 -13.15 -15.53
CA LYS A 125 5.58 -13.36 -14.31
C LYS A 125 6.47 -13.76 -13.13
N VAL A 126 7.47 -14.62 -13.35
CA VAL A 126 8.43 -15.00 -12.32
C VAL A 126 9.32 -13.82 -11.91
N GLU A 127 9.83 -13.05 -12.87
CA GLU A 127 10.60 -11.83 -12.60
C GLU A 127 9.82 -10.84 -11.75
N LEU A 128 8.57 -10.54 -12.13
CA LEU A 128 7.68 -9.66 -11.37
C LEU A 128 7.45 -10.17 -9.94
N GLY A 129 7.23 -11.48 -9.76
CA GLY A 129 7.06 -12.05 -8.43
C GLY A 129 8.30 -11.90 -7.53
N LYS A 130 9.51 -11.97 -8.10
CA LYS A 130 10.76 -11.71 -7.36
C LYS A 130 10.86 -10.25 -6.95
N THR A 131 10.64 -9.33 -7.88
CA THR A 131 10.66 -7.88 -7.60
C THR A 131 9.60 -7.49 -6.57
N GLU A 132 8.41 -8.06 -6.64
CA GLU A 132 7.36 -7.85 -5.64
C GLU A 132 7.83 -8.30 -4.25
N ALA A 133 8.42 -9.49 -4.13
CA ALA A 133 8.94 -10.00 -2.87
C ALA A 133 10.06 -9.11 -2.30
N GLU A 134 10.98 -8.64 -3.13
CA GLU A 134 12.05 -7.72 -2.73
C GLU A 134 11.49 -6.39 -2.21
N ILE A 135 10.50 -5.82 -2.90
CA ILE A 135 9.82 -4.59 -2.48
C ILE A 135 9.12 -4.80 -1.13
N GLN A 136 8.42 -5.93 -0.94
CA GLN A 136 7.77 -6.25 0.34
C GLN A 136 8.79 -6.34 1.47
N GLN A 137 9.93 -7.00 1.25
CA GLN A 137 11.01 -7.07 2.25
C GLN A 137 11.56 -5.68 2.60
N MET A 138 11.78 -4.82 1.60
CA MET A 138 12.23 -3.44 1.83
C MET A 138 11.22 -2.63 2.65
N ILE A 139 9.91 -2.79 2.37
CA ILE A 139 8.86 -2.13 3.14
C ILE A 139 8.90 -2.59 4.60
N GLN A 140 9.00 -3.89 4.86
CA GLN A 140 9.06 -4.41 6.24
C GLN A 140 10.30 -3.90 6.98
N LYS A 141 11.46 -3.91 6.34
CA LYS A 141 12.70 -3.36 6.92
C LYS A 141 12.56 -1.88 7.28
N ARG A 142 11.96 -1.08 6.39
CA ARG A 142 11.70 0.34 6.64
C ARG A 142 10.71 0.56 7.78
N ARG A 143 9.67 -0.27 7.90
CA ARG A 143 8.71 -0.22 9.02
C ARG A 143 9.38 -0.47 10.36
N LEU A 144 10.22 -1.51 10.45
CA LEU A 144 11.02 -1.78 11.66
C LEU A 144 11.93 -0.59 11.99
N LYS A 145 12.61 -0.03 10.99
CA LYS A 145 13.49 1.11 11.24
C LYS A 145 12.75 2.34 11.75
N ILE A 146 11.54 2.59 11.27
CA ILE A 146 10.67 3.67 11.77
C ILE A 146 10.29 3.42 13.23
N GLN A 147 9.99 2.18 13.62
CA GLN A 147 9.68 1.85 15.02
C GLN A 147 10.89 2.08 15.93
N GLU A 148 12.09 1.66 15.52
CA GLU A 148 13.33 1.91 16.26
C GLU A 148 13.58 3.41 16.45
N ILE A 149 13.40 4.21 15.40
CA ILE A 149 13.60 5.67 15.46
C ILE A 149 12.59 6.31 16.41
N LYS A 150 11.31 5.93 16.33
CA LYS A 150 10.29 6.45 17.25
C LYS A 150 10.64 6.16 18.71
N HIS A 151 10.98 4.92 19.03
CA HIS A 151 11.40 4.54 20.38
C HIS A 151 12.64 5.32 20.85
N SER A 152 13.61 5.57 19.96
CA SER A 152 14.79 6.39 20.29
C SER A 152 14.44 7.86 20.56
N VAL A 153 13.44 8.40 19.87
CA VAL A 153 12.96 9.78 20.11
C VAL A 153 12.25 9.85 21.46
N ASP A 154 11.37 8.89 21.75
CA ASP A 154 10.63 8.83 23.02
C ASP A 154 11.61 8.76 24.21
N LEU A 155 12.64 7.89 24.15
CA LEU A 155 13.67 7.82 25.18
C LEU A 155 14.47 9.13 25.32
N SER A 156 14.78 9.79 24.19
CA SER A 156 15.50 11.06 24.23
C SER A 156 14.68 12.18 24.85
N GLU A 157 13.36 12.17 24.68
CA GLU A 157 12.44 13.11 25.32
C GLU A 157 12.38 12.87 26.84
N GLU A 158 12.23 11.61 27.26
CA GLU A 158 12.28 11.23 28.67
C GLU A 158 13.61 11.60 29.35
N ASP A 159 14.72 11.41 28.65
CA ASP A 159 16.06 11.76 29.13
C ASP A 159 16.21 13.28 29.29
N ALA A 160 15.74 14.07 28.32
CA ALA A 160 15.77 15.53 28.38
C ALA A 160 14.92 16.08 29.54
N ASP A 161 13.71 15.55 29.74
CA ASP A 161 12.83 15.92 30.84
C ASP A 161 13.48 15.61 32.20
N ARG A 162 14.15 14.46 32.32
CA ARG A 162 14.88 14.07 33.52
C ARG A 162 16.03 15.03 33.81
N GLU A 163 16.86 15.34 32.81
CA GLU A 163 17.98 16.29 32.96
C GLU A 163 17.50 17.68 33.36
N ILE A 164 16.38 18.15 32.79
CA ILE A 164 15.75 19.43 33.17
C ILE A 164 15.31 19.39 34.63
N ALA A 165 14.62 18.32 35.07
CA ALA A 165 14.13 18.18 36.44
C ALA A 165 15.27 18.15 37.46
N GLU A 166 16.33 17.38 37.18
CA GLU A 166 17.54 17.32 38.01
C GLU A 166 18.21 18.70 38.09
N GLY A 167 18.35 19.39 36.96
CA GLY A 167 18.89 20.76 36.91
C GLY A 167 18.08 21.74 37.76
N VAL A 168 16.75 21.74 37.60
CA VAL A 168 15.84 22.59 38.39
C VAL A 168 15.97 22.31 39.88
N GLN A 169 16.08 21.05 40.29
CA GLN A 169 16.26 20.66 41.70
C GLN A 169 17.57 21.22 42.28
N VAL A 170 18.67 21.10 41.54
CA VAL A 170 19.98 21.62 41.97
C VAL A 170 19.94 23.14 42.12
N PHE A 171 19.41 23.86 41.12
CA PHE A 171 19.32 25.33 41.18
C PHE A 171 18.37 25.82 42.27
N THR A 172 17.29 25.09 42.53
CA THR A 172 16.36 25.39 43.64
C THR A 172 17.08 25.26 44.98
N SER A 173 17.80 24.15 45.19
CA SER A 173 18.58 23.91 46.41
C SER A 173 19.67 24.96 46.63
N LEU A 174 20.33 25.39 45.55
CA LEU A 174 21.33 26.46 45.60
C LEU A 174 20.69 27.80 45.99
N LYS A 175 19.56 28.17 45.36
CA LYS A 175 18.83 29.40 45.68
C LYS A 175 18.43 29.45 47.15
N GLU A 176 17.85 28.38 47.67
CA GLU A 176 17.48 28.27 49.10
C GLU A 176 18.69 28.43 50.01
N SER A 177 19.83 27.85 49.64
CA SER A 177 21.07 27.97 50.42
C SER A 177 21.62 29.40 50.44
N VAL A 178 21.56 30.10 49.30
CA VAL A 178 21.96 31.51 49.19
C VAL A 178 21.02 32.41 50.00
N GLU A 179 19.70 32.21 49.91
CA GLU A 179 18.71 32.96 50.68
C GLU A 179 18.89 32.75 52.19
N ARG A 180 19.16 31.51 52.61
CA ARG A 180 19.48 31.17 54.00
C ARG A 180 20.73 31.90 54.48
N GLY A 181 21.81 31.85 53.71
CA GLY A 181 23.06 32.52 54.04
C GLY A 181 22.92 34.05 54.11
N LEU A 182 22.12 34.65 53.22
CA LEU A 182 21.81 36.07 53.25
C LEU A 182 21.04 36.45 54.53
N ASN A 183 20.03 35.66 54.90
CA ASN A 183 19.25 35.89 56.13
C ASN A 183 20.12 35.76 57.39
N GLU A 184 21.02 34.77 57.44
CA GLU A 184 21.98 34.58 58.53
C GLU A 184 22.93 35.79 58.67
N LEU A 185 23.45 36.31 57.55
CA LEU A 185 24.29 37.50 57.53
C LEU A 185 23.54 38.73 58.07
N ILE A 186 22.32 38.98 57.57
CA ILE A 186 21.47 40.09 58.01
C ILE A 186 21.20 40.01 59.52
N ASN A 187 20.83 38.83 60.01
CA ASN A 187 20.54 38.61 61.43
C ASN A 187 21.78 38.84 62.31
N THR A 188 22.95 38.39 61.85
CA THR A 188 24.23 38.62 62.53
C THR A 188 24.55 40.11 62.65
N ILE A 189 24.40 40.87 61.56
CA ILE A 189 24.63 42.32 61.55
C ILE A 189 23.65 43.03 62.52
N LYS A 190 22.35 42.72 62.43
CA LYS A 190 21.33 43.29 63.35
C LYS A 190 21.62 42.96 64.82
N GLY A 191 22.08 41.74 65.11
CA GLY A 191 22.47 41.31 66.45
C GLY A 191 23.66 42.09 66.99
N LYS A 192 24.72 42.27 66.17
CA LYS A 192 25.88 43.10 66.52
C LYS A 192 25.46 44.55 66.77
N GLN A 193 24.68 45.15 65.86
CA GLN A 193 24.16 46.52 66.01
C GLN A 193 23.42 46.72 67.34
N LYS A 194 22.44 45.85 67.66
CA LYS A 194 21.68 45.93 68.92
C LYS A 194 22.58 45.85 70.16
N THR A 195 23.64 45.04 70.10
CA THR A 195 24.59 44.88 71.21
C THR A 195 25.41 46.16 71.40
N THR A 196 25.93 46.74 70.31
CA THR A 196 26.63 48.03 70.32
C THR A 196 25.74 49.16 70.82
N GLU A 197 24.48 49.25 70.38
CA GLU A 197 23.51 50.25 70.86
C GLU A 197 23.24 50.13 72.36
N LYS A 198 23.09 48.90 72.88
CA LYS A 198 22.94 48.67 74.32
C LYS A 198 24.16 49.14 75.11
N GLN A 199 25.37 48.81 74.64
CA GLN A 199 26.61 49.27 75.26
C GLN A 199 26.71 50.81 75.25
N ALA A 200 26.44 51.46 74.12
CA ALA A 200 26.45 52.92 74.01
C ALA A 200 25.46 53.59 74.98
N LYS A 201 24.24 53.05 75.11
CA LYS A 201 23.23 53.53 76.08
C LYS A 201 23.70 53.38 77.53
N LEU A 202 24.35 52.26 77.88
CA LEU A 202 24.90 52.05 79.22
C LEU A 202 26.04 53.04 79.52
N SER A 203 26.96 53.22 78.57
CA SER A 203 28.05 54.19 78.68
C SER A 203 27.53 55.61 78.86
N SER A 204 26.56 56.05 78.05
CA SER A 204 25.93 57.37 78.16
C SER A 204 25.25 57.58 79.52
N LYS A 205 24.49 56.59 80.02
CA LYS A 205 23.90 56.63 81.37
C LYS A 205 24.96 56.77 82.46
N SER A 206 26.06 56.02 82.35
CA SER A 206 27.18 56.12 83.30
C SER A 206 27.83 57.49 83.30
N TRP A 207 27.95 58.11 82.12
CA TRP A 207 28.59 59.40 81.92
C TRP A 207 27.73 60.53 82.51
N ASN A 208 26.42 60.52 82.24
CA ASN A 208 25.48 61.45 82.85
C ASN A 208 25.48 61.34 84.38
N ARG A 209 25.60 60.13 84.94
CA ARG A 209 25.66 59.92 86.39
C ARG A 209 26.92 60.51 87.03
N LYS A 210 28.06 60.47 86.33
CA LYS A 210 29.34 61.07 86.78
C LYS A 210 29.39 62.59 86.60
N SER A 211 28.60 63.14 85.69
CA SER A 211 28.51 64.59 85.43
C SER A 211 27.59 65.33 86.42
N LEU A 212 26.72 64.61 87.14
CA LEU A 212 25.78 65.15 88.12
C LEU A 212 26.27 65.02 89.58
N SER A 213 27.43 64.39 89.79
CA SER A 213 28.15 64.29 91.06
C SER A 213 29.32 65.25 91.10
#